data_AF-A0A926ZZ62-F1
#
_entry.id   AF-A0A926ZZ62-F1
#
_cell.length_a   1.000
_cell.length_b   1.000
_cell.length_c   1.000
_cell.angle_alpha   90.00
_cell.angle_beta   90.00
_cell.angle_gamma   90.00
#
_symmetry.space_group_name_H-M   'P 1'
#
loop_
_entity.id
_entity.type
_entity.pdbx_description
1 polymer ?
#
loop_
_entity_poly.entity_id
_entity_poly.type
_entity_poly.pdbx_seq_one_letter_code
_entity_poly.pdbx_strand_id
1 'polypeptide(L)' 'MKINQLSYYNHELEWQLEPITFSDLTLLVGISGVGKTQIIKSILNFKK' A
#
# COMPACT_ATOMS: atom_id res chain seq x y z
N MET A 1 15.81 4.31 -0.31
CA MET A 1 14.96 3.23 -0.85
C MET A 1 13.89 3.86 -1.73
N LYS A 2 13.82 3.49 -3.01
CA LYS A 2 12.76 3.90 -3.94
C LYS A 2 11.87 2.68 -4.21
N ILE A 3 10.56 2.82 -4.01
CA ILE A 3 9.57 1.78 -4.29
C ILE A 3 9.02 2.08 -5.69
N ASN A 4 9.28 1.20 -6.65
CA ASN A 4 8.79 1.39 -8.02
C ASN A 4 7.38 0.82 -8.20
N GLN A 5 7.07 -0.26 -7.48
CA GLN A 5 5.78 -0.95 -7.55
C GLN A 5 5.43 -1.55 -6.19
N LEU A 6 4.14 -1.60 -5.87
CA LEU A 6 3.60 -2.30 -4.70
C LEU A 6 2.40 -3.13 -5.12
N SER A 7 2.37 -4.37 -4.66
CA SER A 7 1.18 -5.21 -4.59
C SER A 7 1.11 -5.78 -3.19
N TYR A 8 -0.08 -6.06 -2.69
CA TYR A 8 -0.23 -6.58 -1.34
C TYR A 8 -1.49 -7.44 -1.24
N TYR A 9 -1.38 -8.55 -0.51
CA TYR A 9 -2.52 -9.39 -0.19
C TYR A 9 -2.54 -9.62 1.33
N ASN A 10 -3.66 -9.28 1.95
CA ASN A 10 -3.95 -9.59 3.34
C ASN A 10 -4.86 -10.82 3.40
N HIS A 11 -4.30 -11.98 3.76
CA HIS A 11 -5.04 -13.24 3.85
C HIS A 11 -6.09 -13.26 4.97
N GLU A 12 -5.93 -12.48 6.04
CA GLU A 12 -6.90 -12.44 7.15
C GLU A 12 -8.17 -11.66 6.78
N LEU A 13 -8.02 -10.62 5.96
CA LEU A 13 -9.12 -9.74 5.55
C LEU A 13 -9.59 -10.01 4.13
N GLU A 14 -8.99 -11.00 3.44
CA GLU A 14 -9.15 -11.26 2.00
C GLU A 14 -9.08 -9.98 1.16
N TRP A 15 -8.22 -9.05 1.60
CA TRP A 15 -8.10 -7.73 1.00
C TRP A 15 -6.84 -7.67 0.14
N GLN A 16 -6.99 -7.21 -1.09
CA GLN A 16 -5.87 -7.06 -2.01
C GLN A 16 -5.71 -5.61 -2.48
N LEU A 17 -4.45 -5.21 -2.58
CA LEU A 17 -4.02 -4.05 -3.33
C LEU A 17 -3.45 -4.57 -4.66
N GLU A 18 -4.20 -4.32 -5.73
CA GLU A 18 -3.73 -4.55 -7.09
C GLU A 18 -2.37 -3.85 -7.34
N PRO A 19 -1.53 -4.39 -8.23
CA PRO A 19 -0.24 -3.78 -8.53
C PRO A 19 -0.37 -2.31 -8.93
N ILE A 20 0.28 -1.43 -8.18
CA ILE A 20 0.40 0.00 -8.50
C ILE A 20 1.85 0.39 -8.67
N THR A 21 2.12 1.28 -9.63
CA THR A 21 3.43 1.89 -9.86
C THR A 21 3.49 3.27 -9.22
N PHE A 22 4.60 3.62 -8.59
CA PHE A 22 4.78 4.93 -7.96
C PHE A 22 5.58 5.89 -8.85
N SER A 23 5.09 7.12 -8.93
CA SER A 23 5.85 8.28 -9.41
C SER A 23 6.68 8.87 -8.26
N ASP A 24 7.58 9.81 -8.58
CA ASP A 24 8.42 10.50 -7.57
C ASP A 24 7.58 11.19 -6.48
N LEU A 25 6.35 11.58 -6.82
CA LEU A 25 5.31 11.96 -5.88
C LEU A 25 4.02 11.19 -6.18
N THR A 26 3.52 10.46 -5.19
CA THR A 26 2.23 9.74 -5.26
C THR A 26 1.42 10.07 -4.02
N LEU A 27 0.17 10.50 -4.21
CA LEU A 27 -0.72 10.88 -3.10
C LEU A 27 -1.74 9.78 -2.84
N LEU A 28 -1.90 9.40 -1.57
CA LEU A 28 -2.89 8.44 -1.12
C LEU A 28 -4.18 9.15 -0.70
N VAL A 29 -5.19 9.17 -1.58
CA VAL A 29 -6.48 9.85 -1.37
C VAL A 29 -7.63 8.85 -1.19
N GLY A 30 -8.74 9.30 -0.60
CA GLY A 30 -9.97 8.52 -0.47
C GLY A 30 -10.71 8.77 0.85
N ILE A 31 -12.00 8.47 0.87
CA ILE A 31 -12.90 8.77 2.00
C ILE A 31 -12.63 7.92 3.26
N SER A 32 -12.14 6.69 3.09
CA SER A 32 -11.93 5.74 4.19
C SER A 32 -10.54 5.88 4.79
N GLY A 33 -10.43 6.11 6.11
CA GLY A 33 -9.15 6.15 6.82
C GLY A 33 -8.44 4.79 6.90
N VAL A 34 -9.20 3.71 7.05
CA VAL A 34 -8.69 2.36 7.34
C VAL A 34 -7.83 1.81 6.19
N GLY A 35 -8.29 1.95 4.95
CA GLY A 35 -7.56 1.46 3.77
C GLY A 35 -6.21 2.17 3.60
N LYS A 36 -6.16 3.48 3.88
CA LYS A 36 -4.92 4.25 3.81
C LYS A 36 -3.89 3.77 4.82
N THR A 37 -4.33 3.47 6.04
CA THR A 37 -3.46 2.91 7.08
C THR A 37 -2.94 1.52 6.70
N GLN A 38 -3.76 0.65 6.10
CA GLN A 38 -3.30 -0.67 5.67
C GLN A 38 -2.19 -0.61 4.60
N ILE A 39 -2.32 0.29 3.61
CA ILE A 39 -1.31 0.49 2.57
C ILE A 39 0.02 0.98 3.16
N ILE A 40 -0.02 1.91 4.13
CA ILE A 40 1.23 2.37 4.77
C ILE A 40 1.85 1.25 5.61
N LYS A 41 1.04 0.49 6.35
CA LYS A 41 1.53 -0.64 7.16
C LYS A 41 2.18 -1.73 6.31
N SER A 42 1.61 -2.07 5.14
CA SER A 42 2.23 -3.05 4.25
C SER A 42 3.62 -2.59 3.79
N ILE A 43 3.76 -1.32 3.39
CA ILE A 43 5.06 -0.73 3.01
C ILE A 43 6.08 -0.78 4.17
N LEU A 44 5.64 -0.47 5.40
CA LEU A 44 6.52 -0.48 6.57
C LEU A 44 6.97 -1.91 6.96
N ASN A 45 6.11 -2.91 6.78
CA ASN A 45 6.45 -4.31 7.04
C ASN A 45 7.55 -4.83 6.10
N PHE A 46 7.62 -4.34 4.86
CA PHE A 46 8.70 -4.67 3.92
C PHE A 46 10.05 -4.05 4.26
N LYS A 47 10.10 -3.06 5.18
CA LYS A 47 11.36 -2.42 5.61
C LYS A 47 12.03 -3.11 6.80
N LYS A 48 11.40 -4.11 7.42
CA LYS A 48 12.01 -4.94 8.46
C LYS A 48 12.87 -6.02 7.83
#